data_AF-A0A3D0SUE8-F1
#
_entry.id   AF-A0A3D0SUE8-F1
#
_cell.length_a   1.000
_cell.length_b   1.000
_cell.length_c   1.000
_cell.angle_alpha   90.00
_cell.angle_beta   90.00
_cell.angle_gamma   90.00
#
_symmetry.space_group_name_H-M   'P 1'
#
loop_
_entity.id
_entity.type
_entity.pdbx_description
1 polymer ?
#
loop_
_entity_poly.entity_id
_entity_poly.type
_entity_poly.pdbx_seq_one_letter_code
_entity_poly.pdbx_strand_id
1 'polypeptide(L)'
;ACGDCDGHLLKYATALLERGAKTVLAALGQLDARDIKALLPRLLQGWHAGERIGQTLHTVQTAISWWGKGRLCLLGAGELRMTAVEAQADWPTDRLAERARAGDDAALQSLPPRLTLACFLA
;
A
#
# COMPACT_ATOMS: atom_id res chain seq x y z
N ALA A 1 -3.86 2.20 -5.40
CA ALA A 1 -5.19 2.74 -5.06
C ALA A 1 -6.19 2.29 -6.12
N CYS A 2 -7.33 1.73 -5.72
CA CYS A 2 -8.50 1.66 -6.60
C CYS A 2 -9.12 3.06 -6.62
N GLY A 3 -9.54 3.58 -7.77
CA GLY A 3 -9.88 5.00 -7.96
C GLY A 3 -11.04 5.49 -7.10
N ASP A 4 -11.21 6.81 -7.05
CA ASP A 4 -12.43 7.43 -6.55
C ASP A 4 -13.61 7.16 -7.49
N CYS A 5 -14.82 7.51 -7.03
CA CYS A 5 -16.07 7.38 -7.77
C CYS A 5 -16.09 8.16 -9.11
N ASP A 6 -15.16 9.09 -9.31
CA ASP A 6 -15.02 9.86 -10.55
C ASP A 6 -14.05 9.21 -11.54
N GLY A 7 -13.33 8.15 -11.15
CA GLY A 7 -12.34 7.47 -12.00
C GLY A 7 -11.02 8.21 -12.15
N HIS A 8 -10.77 9.26 -11.37
CA HIS A 8 -9.54 10.05 -11.43
C HIS A 8 -8.53 9.55 -10.40
N LEU A 9 -7.89 8.42 -10.70
CA LEU A 9 -6.88 7.77 -9.86
C LEU A 9 -5.79 8.72 -9.32
N LEU A 10 -5.42 9.75 -10.09
CA LEU A 10 -4.47 10.77 -9.65
C LEU A 10 -5.04 11.71 -8.60
N LYS A 11 -6.29 12.18 -8.75
CA LYS A 11 -6.93 13.05 -7.75
C LYS A 11 -7.05 12.30 -6.42
N TYR A 12 -7.47 11.03 -6.48
CA TYR A 12 -7.52 10.20 -5.29
C TYR A 12 -6.14 9.98 -4.67
N ALA A 13 -5.10 9.77 -5.49
CA ALA A 13 -3.74 9.65 -4.98
C ALA A 13 -3.24 10.94 -4.31
N THR A 14 -3.55 12.11 -4.85
CA THR A 14 -3.27 13.40 -4.21
C THR A 14 -4.00 13.52 -2.88
N ALA A 15 -5.29 13.19 -2.83
CA ALA A 15 -6.06 13.21 -1.58
C ALA A 15 -5.49 12.26 -0.51
N LEU A 16 -4.96 11.10 -0.91
CA LEU A 16 -4.28 10.19 0.02
C LEU A 16 -2.98 10.79 0.56
N LEU A 17 -2.20 11.49 -0.28
CA LEU A 17 -0.99 12.20 0.17
C LEU A 17 -1.35 13.32 1.16
N GLU A 18 -2.39 14.10 0.88
CA GLU A 18 -2.90 15.16 1.79
C GLU A 18 -3.37 14.60 3.12
N ARG A 19 -3.91 13.36 3.13
CA ARG A 19 -4.32 12.63 4.33
C ARG A 19 -3.16 11.95 5.06
N GLY A 20 -1.92 12.15 4.62
CA GLY A 20 -0.71 11.68 5.30
C GLY A 20 -0.10 10.40 4.74
N ALA A 21 -0.58 9.88 3.60
CA ALA A 21 0.15 8.83 2.90
C ALA A 21 1.53 9.36 2.47
N LYS A 22 2.60 8.61 2.75
CA LYS A 22 3.97 9.02 2.40
C LYS A 22 4.29 8.80 0.92
N THR A 23 3.71 7.75 0.35
CA THR A 23 3.86 7.42 -1.06
C THR A 23 2.59 6.73 -1.54
N VAL A 24 2.22 6.94 -2.81
CA VAL A 24 1.07 6.31 -3.44
C VAL A 24 1.46 5.79 -4.81
N LEU A 25 1.13 4.53 -5.07
CA LEU A 25 1.20 3.95 -6.41
C LEU A 25 -0.15 4.12 -7.11
N ALA A 26 -0.16 4.87 -8.22
CA ALA A 26 -1.35 5.24 -8.97
C ALA A 26 -1.16 5.05 -10.47
N ALA A 27 -2.25 4.81 -11.20
CA ALA A 27 -2.22 4.68 -12.66
C ALA A 27 -2.73 5.95 -13.35
N LEU A 28 -2.07 6.38 -14.43
CA LEU A 28 -2.46 7.47 -15.33
C LEU A 28 -3.51 7.05 -16.38
N GLY A 29 -4.28 6.01 -16.08
CA GLY A 29 -5.26 5.44 -16.98
C GLY A 29 -5.37 3.92 -16.84
N GLN A 30 -6.00 3.28 -17.82
CA GLN A 30 -6.18 1.84 -17.79
C GLN A 30 -4.86 1.12 -18.02
N LEU A 31 -4.56 0.20 -17.11
CA LEU A 31 -3.44 -0.71 -17.17
C LEU A 31 -3.91 -2.06 -17.74
N ASP A 32 -3.05 -2.69 -18.53
CA ASP A 32 -3.30 -4.04 -19.00
C ASP A 32 -3.11 -5.04 -17.85
N ALA A 33 -4.09 -5.93 -17.67
CA ALA A 33 -4.08 -6.90 -16.58
C ALA A 33 -2.93 -7.92 -16.69
N ARG A 34 -2.52 -8.30 -17.91
CA ARG A 34 -1.40 -9.21 -18.15
C ARG A 34 -0.09 -8.56 -17.71
N ASP A 35 0.10 -7.30 -18.06
CA ASP A 35 1.33 -6.58 -17.73
C ASP A 35 1.45 -6.33 -16.22
N ILE A 36 0.35 -5.96 -15.56
CA ILE A 36 0.33 -5.78 -14.10
C ILE A 36 0.57 -7.09 -13.35
N LYS A 37 0.05 -8.21 -13.85
CA LYS A 37 0.35 -9.54 -13.30
C LYS A 37 1.83 -9.90 -13.40
N ALA A 38 2.55 -9.40 -14.42
CA ALA A 38 3.98 -9.62 -14.55
C ALA A 38 4.82 -8.65 -13.71
N LEU A 39 4.38 -7.40 -13.58
CA LEU A 39 5.11 -6.33 -12.89
C LEU A 39 4.98 -6.42 -11.37
N LEU A 40 3.76 -6.58 -10.85
CA LEU A 40 3.48 -6.42 -9.42
C LEU A 40 4.25 -7.42 -8.53
N PRO A 41 4.36 -8.72 -8.88
CA PRO A 41 5.12 -9.67 -8.06
C PRO A 41 6.60 -9.29 -7.94
N ARG A 42 7.22 -8.81 -9.03
CA ARG A 42 8.63 -8.40 -9.04
C ARG A 42 8.85 -7.12 -8.23
N LEU A 43 7.91 -6.18 -8.32
CA LEU A 43 7.94 -4.95 -7.53
C LEU A 43 7.86 -5.28 -6.03
N LEU A 44 6.90 -6.12 -5.64
CA LEU A 44 6.72 -6.53 -4.25
C LEU A 44 7.92 -7.32 -3.74
N GLN A 45 8.49 -8.22 -4.56
CA GLN A 45 9.67 -8.99 -4.19
C GLN A 45 10.87 -8.08 -3.85
N GLY A 46 11.22 -7.12 -4.71
CA GLY A 46 12.32 -6.21 -4.43
C GLY A 46 12.06 -5.33 -3.21
N TRP A 47 10.82 -4.83 -3.07
CA TRP A 47 10.46 -4.01 -1.92
C TRP A 47 10.51 -4.79 -0.59
N HIS A 48 10.02 -6.05 -0.58
CA HIS A 48 10.14 -6.96 0.58
C HIS A 48 11.58 -7.35 0.90
N ALA A 49 12.47 -7.36 -0.10
CA ALA A 49 13.91 -7.52 0.10
C ALA A 49 14.58 -6.27 0.72
N GLY A 50 13.82 -5.22 1.02
CA GLY A 50 14.29 -3.99 1.65
C GLY A 50 14.82 -2.95 0.65
N GLU A 51 14.62 -3.14 -0.65
CA GLU A 51 14.95 -2.14 -1.66
C GLU A 51 14.06 -0.89 -1.53
N ARG A 52 14.50 0.23 -2.14
CA ARG A 52 13.72 1.46 -2.22
C ARG A 52 12.62 1.29 -3.26
N ILE A 53 11.37 1.57 -2.89
CA ILE A 53 10.20 1.34 -3.76
C ILE A 53 10.32 2.03 -5.12
N GLY A 54 10.85 3.25 -5.17
CA GLY A 54 11.06 3.98 -6.44
C GLY A 54 12.10 3.33 -7.33
N GLN A 55 13.19 2.81 -6.75
CA GLN A 55 14.23 2.10 -7.49
C GLN A 55 13.74 0.75 -8.00
N THR A 56 13.04 -0.01 -7.17
CA THR A 56 12.45 -1.29 -7.59
C THR A 56 11.42 -1.07 -8.71
N LEU A 57 10.55 -0.05 -8.60
CA LEU A 57 9.60 0.29 -9.65
C LEU A 57 10.31 0.62 -10.97
N HIS A 58 11.34 1.47 -10.91
CA HIS A 58 12.13 1.82 -12.09
C HIS A 58 12.77 0.59 -12.75
N THR A 59 13.42 -0.27 -11.96
CA THR A 59 14.06 -1.51 -12.44
C THR A 59 13.05 -2.45 -13.10
N VAL A 60 11.88 -2.66 -12.50
CA VAL A 60 10.88 -3.56 -13.07
C VAL A 60 10.26 -2.96 -14.34
N GLN A 61 10.02 -1.64 -14.36
CA GLN A 61 9.54 -0.95 -15.54
C GLN A 61 10.54 -1.02 -16.69
N THR A 62 11.85 -0.88 -16.44
CA THR A 62 12.87 -0.99 -17.50
C THR A 62 12.99 -2.43 -18.02
N ALA A 63 12.92 -3.43 -17.14
CA ALA A 63 13.09 -4.84 -17.47
C ALA A 63 11.95 -5.48 -18.29
N ILE A 64 10.72 -4.94 -18.24
CA ILE A 64 9.56 -5.49 -18.96
C ILE A 64 9.29 -4.64 -20.18
N SER A 65 9.21 -5.20 -21.39
CA SER A 65 8.71 -4.47 -22.55
C SER A 65 7.18 -4.43 -22.52
N TRP A 66 6.59 -3.26 -22.26
CA TRP A 66 5.13 -3.06 -22.21
C TRP A 66 4.76 -1.63 -22.56
N TRP A 67 3.55 -1.45 -23.10
CA TRP A 67 3.05 -0.15 -23.57
C TRP A 67 2.59 0.75 -22.41
N GLY A 68 2.35 0.16 -21.22
CA GLY A 68 1.95 0.85 -19.99
C GLY A 68 3.10 1.39 -19.15
N LYS A 69 4.34 1.36 -19.63
CA LYS A 69 5.56 1.64 -18.85
C LYS A 69 5.59 3.00 -18.15
N GLY A 70 4.94 4.01 -18.73
CA GLY A 70 4.77 5.33 -18.11
C GLY A 70 3.42 5.57 -17.42
N ARG A 71 2.51 4.58 -17.43
CA ARG A 71 1.16 4.73 -16.87
C ARG A 71 1.09 4.40 -15.40
N LEU A 72 2.04 3.66 -14.83
CA LEU A 72 2.11 3.40 -13.40
C LEU A 72 3.11 4.37 -12.76
N CYS A 73 2.62 5.23 -11.87
CA CYS A 73 3.38 6.30 -11.25
C CYS A 73 3.46 6.09 -9.75
N LEU A 74 4.63 6.39 -9.20
CA LEU A 74 4.82 6.58 -7.77
C LEU A 74 4.75 8.08 -7.47
N LEU A 75 3.88 8.46 -6.56
CA LEU A 75 3.71 9.83 -6.10
C LEU A 75 4.17 9.93 -4.65
N GLY A 76 4.97 10.93 -4.31
CA GLY A 76 5.55 11.11 -2.97
C GLY A 76 6.94 10.49 -2.83
N ALA A 77 7.26 9.99 -1.62
CA ALA A 77 8.58 9.49 -1.27
C ALA A 77 8.94 8.19 -2.00
N GLY A 78 10.00 8.22 -2.82
CA GLY A 78 10.50 7.06 -3.57
C GLY A 78 11.54 6.24 -2.81
N GLU A 79 12.12 6.82 -1.77
CA GLU A 79 13.17 6.26 -0.92
C GLU A 79 12.65 5.32 0.17
N LEU A 80 11.32 5.17 0.28
CA LEU A 80 10.70 4.26 1.25
C LEU A 80 11.15 2.83 1.01
N ARG A 81 11.49 2.16 2.11
CA ARG A 81 11.83 0.74 2.16
C ARG A 81 10.78 0.03 3.01
N MET A 82 10.52 -1.23 2.72
CA MET A 82 9.68 -2.04 3.58
C MET A 82 10.36 -2.18 4.94
N THR A 83 9.68 -1.82 6.02
CA THR A 83 10.18 -2.07 7.36
C THR A 83 9.89 -3.53 7.72
N ALA A 84 10.87 -4.23 8.30
CA ALA A 84 10.67 -5.59 8.81
C ALA A 84 9.69 -5.64 9.99
N VAL A 85 9.48 -4.50 10.64
CA VAL A 85 8.52 -4.34 11.74
C VAL A 85 7.22 -3.82 11.15
N GLU A 86 6.22 -4.70 11.12
CA GLU A 86 4.83 -4.35 10.84
C GLU A 86 4.35 -3.39 11.94
N ALA A 87 3.88 -2.20 11.55
CA ALA A 87 3.35 -1.26 12.52
C ALA A 87 2.14 -1.90 13.21
N GLN A 88 1.92 -1.60 14.49
CA GLN A 88 0.77 -2.15 15.22
C GLN A 88 -0.57 -1.79 14.58
N ALA A 89 -0.64 -0.65 13.89
CA ALA A 89 -1.78 -0.24 13.08
C ALA A 89 -2.06 -1.16 11.88
N ASP A 90 -1.13 -2.01 11.49
CA ASP A 90 -1.29 -2.97 10.40
C ASP A 90 -1.59 -4.38 10.91
N TRP A 91 -1.50 -4.62 12.23
CA TRP A 91 -1.75 -5.95 12.79
C TRP A 91 -3.20 -6.40 12.57
N PRO A 92 -3.44 -7.68 12.24
CA PRO A 92 -4.79 -8.23 12.18
C PRO A 92 -5.45 -8.21 13.57
N THR A 93 -6.79 -8.14 13.60
CA THR A 93 -7.58 -8.02 14.83
C THR A 93 -7.26 -9.14 15.84
N ASP A 94 -7.04 -10.38 15.37
CA ASP A 94 -6.71 -11.51 16.25
C ASP A 94 -5.38 -11.32 16.98
N ARG A 95 -4.37 -10.79 16.29
CA ARG A 95 -3.06 -10.48 16.87
C ARG A 95 -3.13 -9.31 17.84
N LEU A 96 -3.96 -8.30 17.55
CA LEU A 96 -4.26 -7.23 18.51
C LEU A 96 -4.96 -7.78 19.76
N ALA A 97 -5.92 -8.69 19.60
CA ALA A 97 -6.62 -9.31 20.72
C ALA A 97 -5.68 -10.17 21.59
N GLU A 98 -4.79 -10.95 20.98
CA GLU A 98 -3.77 -11.71 21.69
C GLU A 98 -2.86 -10.80 22.52
N ARG A 99 -2.35 -9.71 21.92
CA ARG A 99 -1.47 -8.76 22.59
C ARG A 99 -2.17 -7.96 23.67
N ALA A 100 -3.43 -7.58 23.46
CA ALA A 100 -4.26 -6.94 24.46
C ALA A 100 -4.50 -7.85 25.68
N ARG A 101 -4.76 -9.16 25.46
CA ARG A 101 -4.86 -10.14 26.56
C ARG A 101 -3.54 -10.32 27.31
N ALA A 102 -2.41 -10.12 26.64
CA ALA A 102 -1.08 -10.13 27.25
C ALA A 102 -0.72 -8.82 27.99
N GLY A 103 -1.63 -7.83 28.03
CA GLY A 103 -1.43 -6.57 28.75
C GLY A 103 -0.71 -5.47 27.95
N ASP A 104 -0.69 -5.56 26.62
CA ASP A 104 -0.15 -4.49 25.76
C ASP A 104 -1.16 -3.34 25.67
N ASP A 105 -0.88 -2.23 26.36
CA ASP A 105 -1.76 -1.06 26.45
C ASP A 105 -2.06 -0.43 25.08
N ALA A 106 -1.09 -0.42 24.16
CA ALA A 106 -1.30 0.12 22.83
C ALA A 106 -2.24 -0.79 22.01
N ALA A 107 -2.18 -2.11 22.24
CA ALA A 107 -3.11 -3.04 21.61
C ALA A 107 -4.53 -2.89 22.20
N LEU A 108 -4.63 -2.68 23.51
CA LEU A 108 -5.89 -2.40 24.21
C LEU A 108 -6.54 -1.10 23.73
N GLN A 109 -5.77 -0.07 23.41
CA GLN A 109 -6.30 1.19 22.84
C GLN A 109 -6.75 1.03 21.39
N SER A 110 -6.06 0.20 20.61
CA SER A 110 -6.31 0.05 19.16
C SER A 110 -7.45 -0.92 18.84
N LEU A 111 -7.75 -1.87 19.72
CA LEU A 111 -8.73 -2.94 19.49
C LEU A 111 -10.20 -2.47 19.53
N PRO A 112 -10.66 -1.63 20.50
CA PRO A 112 -12.07 -1.24 20.61
C PRO A 112 -12.61 -0.51 19.37
N PRO A 113 -11.92 0.50 18.79
CA PRO A 113 -12.41 1.17 17.59
C PRO A 113 -12.66 0.22 16.41
N ARG A 114 -11.84 -0.83 16.28
CA ARG A 114 -11.96 -1.83 15.21
C ARG A 114 -13.14 -2.77 15.41
N LEU A 115 -13.34 -3.23 16.65
CA LEU A 115 -14.50 -4.07 16.98
C LEU A 115 -15.80 -3.29 16.83
N THR A 116 -15.83 -2.03 17.27
CA THR A 116 -16.98 -1.14 17.09
C THR A 116 -17.30 -0.95 15.61
N LEU A 117 -16.30 -0.65 14.76
CA LEU A 117 -16.51 -0.50 13.32
C LEU A 117 -17.04 -1.80 12.69
N ALA A 118 -16.48 -2.97 13.06
CA ALA A 118 -16.94 -4.26 12.55
C ALA A 118 -18.41 -4.54 12.91
N CYS A 119 -18.85 -4.19 14.12
CA CYS A 119 -20.25 -4.31 14.53
C CYS A 119 -21.21 -3.41 13.75
N PHE A 120 -20.76 -2.23 13.28
CA PHE A 120 -21.60 -1.34 12.47
C PHE A 120 -21.65 -1.72 10.99
N LEU A 121 -20.69 -2.51 10.51
CA LEU A 121 -20.61 -2.97 9.12
C LEU A 121 -21.16 -4.39 8.91
N ALA A 122 -21.57 -5.07 9.99
CA ALA A 122 -22.21 -6.39 9.98
C ALA A 122 -23.74 -6.27 9.91
#